data_AF-A0A0Q0JPC8-F1
#
_entry.id   AF-A0A0Q0JPC8-F1
#
_cell.length_a   1.000
_cell.length_b   1.000
_cell.length_c   1.000
_cell.angle_alpha   90.00
_cell.angle_beta   90.00
_cell.angle_gamma   90.00
#
_symmetry.space_group_name_H-M   'P 1'
#
loop_
_entity.id
_entity.type
_entity.pdbx_description
1 polymer ?
#
loop_
_entity_poly.entity_id
_entity_poly.type
_entity_poly.pdbx_seq_one_letter_code
_entity_poly.pdbx_strand_id
1 'polypeptide(L)' 'MVYKVEFKAPALDEFANLRTQVKWQNPNDEVLKASIENSLFWITVYDTYKLIGTGRVIGDGAMYFLYSRYNCCA' A
#
# COMPACT_ATOMS: atom_id res chain seq x y z
N MET A 1 -17.66 -0.61 13.40
CA MET A 1 -16.42 -1.33 13.00
C MET A 1 -15.25 -0.45 13.42
N VAL A 2 -14.31 -1.00 14.19
CA VAL A 2 -13.13 -0.24 14.65
C VAL A 2 -11.98 -0.65 13.74
N TYR A 3 -11.55 0.28 12.89
CA TYR A 3 -10.37 0.07 12.04
C TYR A 3 -9.11 0.44 12.80
N LYS A 4 -8.04 -0.33 12.61
CA LYS A 4 -6.72 -0.03 13.17
C LYS A 4 -5.88 0.64 12.09
N VAL A 5 -5.39 1.84 12.38
CA VAL A 5 -4.48 2.57 11.51
C VAL A 5 -3.07 2.46 12.08
N GLU A 6 -2.11 2.08 11.24
CA GLU A 6 -0.69 2.04 11.59
C GLU A 6 0.12 2.89 10.62
N PHE A 7 1.24 3.42 11.12
CA PHE A 7 2.20 4.19 10.32
C PHE A 7 3.44 3.36 9.97
N LYS A 8 3.21 2.09 9.65
CA LYS A 8 4.23 1.09 9.34
C LYS A 8 3.95 0.46 8.00
N ALA A 9 5.02 0.02 7.34
CA ALA A 9 4.90 -0.73 6.12
C ALA A 9 4.15 -2.07 6.36
N PRO A 10 3.30 -2.50 5.41
CA PRO A 10 2.69 -3.82 5.47
C PRO A 10 3.72 -4.93 5.25
N ALA A 11 3.36 -6.17 5.59
CA ALA A 11 4.16 -7.32 5.18
C ALA A 11 4.11 -7.52 3.65
N LEU A 12 5.13 -8.18 3.09
CA LEU A 12 5.29 -8.35 1.65
C LEU A 12 4.09 -9.08 1.02
N ASP A 13 3.67 -10.15 1.66
CA ASP A 13 2.53 -11.00 1.29
C ASP A 13 1.21 -10.24 1.40
N GLU A 14 1.02 -9.46 2.47
CA GLU A 14 -0.15 -8.61 2.65
C GLU A 14 -0.25 -7.55 1.55
N PHE A 15 0.87 -6.89 1.21
CA PHE A 15 0.90 -5.88 0.16
C PHE A 15 0.66 -6.47 -1.23
N ALA A 16 1.29 -7.61 -1.53
CA ALA A 16 1.07 -8.34 -2.77
C ALA A 16 -0.41 -8.77 -2.90
N ASN A 17 -0.99 -9.31 -1.82
CA ASN A 17 -2.39 -9.72 -1.79
C ASN A 17 -3.34 -8.52 -1.99
N LEU A 18 -3.10 -7.39 -1.32
CA LEU A 18 -3.90 -6.18 -1.49
C LEU A 18 -3.89 -5.68 -2.94
N ARG A 19 -2.72 -5.68 -3.59
CA ARG A 19 -2.58 -5.34 -5.01
C ARG A 19 -3.37 -6.30 -5.91
N THR A 20 -3.32 -7.60 -5.64
CA THR A 20 -4.11 -8.60 -6.38
C THR A 20 -5.61 -8.40 -6.20
N GLN A 21 -6.08 -8.04 -5.00
CA GLN A 21 -7.50 -7.76 -4.74
C GLN A 21 -8.04 -6.59 -5.57
N VAL A 22 -7.21 -5.59 -5.87
CA VAL A 22 -7.55 -4.49 -6.79
C VAL A 22 -7.18 -4.79 -8.25
N LYS A 23 -6.95 -6.07 -8.57
CA LYS A 23 -6.63 -6.60 -9.91
C LYS A 23 -5.34 -6.02 -10.51
N TRP A 24 -4.41 -5.55 -9.67
CA TRP A 24 -3.08 -5.15 -10.12
C TRP A 24 -2.18 -6.38 -10.25
N GLN A 25 -1.37 -6.39 -11.31
CA GLN A 25 -0.29 -7.36 -11.44
C GLN A 25 0.83 -7.03 -10.45
N ASN A 26 1.37 -8.08 -9.83
CA ASN A 26 2.51 -7.96 -8.94
C ASN A 26 3.80 -8.17 -9.73
N PRO A 27 4.81 -7.32 -9.54
CA PRO A 27 6.16 -7.66 -9.97
C PRO A 27 6.70 -8.81 -9.08
N ASN A 28 7.94 -9.22 -9.29
CA ASN A 28 8.57 -10.22 -8.43
C ASN A 28 8.74 -9.70 -6.98
N ASP A 29 8.97 -10.63 -6.06
CA ASP A 29 9.08 -10.35 -4.63
C ASP A 29 10.23 -9.38 -4.30
N GLU A 30 11.34 -9.46 -5.04
CA GLU A 30 12.49 -8.56 -4.88
C GLU A 30 12.11 -7.10 -5.15
N VAL A 31 11.39 -6.83 -6.25
CA VAL A 31 10.93 -5.49 -6.61
C VAL A 31 9.87 -4.98 -5.64
N LEU A 32 8.95 -5.84 -5.20
CA LEU A 32 7.95 -5.49 -4.19
C LEU A 32 8.62 -5.10 -2.87
N LYS A 33 9.58 -5.91 -2.40
CA LYS A 33 10.34 -5.65 -1.17
C LYS A 33 11.13 -4.35 -1.27
N ALA A 34 11.85 -4.14 -2.37
CA ALA A 34 12.55 -2.88 -2.61
C ALA A 34 11.57 -1.70 -2.62
N SER A 35 10.37 -1.85 -3.19
CA SER A 35 9.35 -0.81 -3.20
C SER A 35 8.83 -0.47 -1.79
N ILE A 36 8.76 -1.47 -0.90
CA ILE A 36 8.39 -1.29 0.51
C ILE A 36 9.47 -0.51 1.24
N GLU A 37 10.72 -0.95 1.12
CA GLU A 37 11.88 -0.40 1.82
C GLU A 37 12.25 1.01 1.36
N ASN A 38 12.04 1.34 0.08
CA ASN A 38 12.37 2.66 -0.49
C ASN A 38 11.23 3.70 -0.35
N SER A 39 10.12 3.37 0.30
CA SER A 39 9.06 4.34 0.55
C SER A 39 9.36 5.17 1.80
N LEU A 40 9.17 6.49 1.72
CA LEU A 40 9.50 7.40 2.82
C LEU A 40 8.52 7.29 3.99
N PHE A 41 7.27 6.95 3.70
CA PHE A 41 6.24 6.81 4.70
C PHE A 41 5.17 5.82 4.27
N TRP A 42 4.61 5.13 5.24
CA TRP A 42 3.52 4.20 5.07
C TRP A 42 2.39 4.54 6.03
N ILE A 43 1.16 4.43 5.53
CA ILE A 43 -0.04 4.27 6.33
C ILE A 43 -0.72 2.98 5.91
N THR A 44 -1.10 2.16 6.88
CA THR A 44 -1.80 0.89 6.69
C THR A 44 -3.07 0.90 7.51
N VAL A 45 -4.15 0.37 6.93
CA VAL A 45 -5.45 0.28 7.56
C VAL A 45 -5.84 -1.19 7.63
N TYR A 46 -6.08 -1.66 8.84
CA TYR A 46 -6.46 -3.02 9.14
C TYR A 46 -7.91 -3.06 9.63
N ASP A 47 -8.67 -4.03 9.13
CA ASP A 47 -9.89 -4.50 9.77
C ASP A 47 -9.56 -5.78 10.54
N THR A 48 -9.62 -5.70 11.86
CA THR A 48 -9.17 -6.75 12.77
C THR A 48 -7.69 -7.10 12.52
N TYR A 49 -7.40 -8.15 11.74
CA TYR A 49 -6.03 -8.58 11.38
C TYR A 49 -5.78 -8.54 9.86
N LYS A 50 -6.75 -8.07 9.06
CA LYS A 50 -6.63 -8.07 7.60
C LYS A 50 -6.28 -6.67 7.10
N LEU A 51 -5.20 -6.56 6.34
CA LEU A 51 -4.88 -5.33 5.61
C LEU A 51 -5.97 -5.06 4.55
N ILE A 52 -6.68 -3.94 4.71
CA ILE A 52 -7.77 -3.53 3.79
C ILE A 52 -7.41 -2.29 2.96
N GLY A 53 -6.35 -1.58 3.31
CA GLY A 53 -5.91 -0.41 2.58
C GLY A 53 -4.52 0.05 2.99
N THR A 54 -3.82 0.68 2.06
CA THR A 54 -2.54 1.31 2.33
C THR A 54 -2.37 2.58 1.52
N GLY A 55 -1.71 3.57 2.11
CA GLY A 55 -1.17 4.72 1.43
C GLY A 55 0.33 4.76 1.67
N ARG A 56 1.08 5.24 0.68
CA ARG A 56 2.51 5.45 0.85
C ARG A 56 2.91 6.78 0.28
N VAL A 57 3.83 7.45 0.96
CA VAL A 57 4.58 8.55 0.39
C VAL A 57 5.82 7.93 -0.21
N ILE A 58 5.81 7.88 -1.53
CA ILE A 58 7.05 7.77 -2.26
C ILE A 58 7.60 9.21 -2.24
N GLY A 59 8.90 9.42 -2.06
CA GLY A 59 9.56 10.71 -2.34
C GLY A 59 11.01 10.47 -2.77
N ASP A 60 11.42 11.19 -3.81
CA ASP A 60 12.56 11.09 -4.76
C ASP A 60 13.93 11.57 -4.27
N GLY A 61 13.98 12.24 -3.14
CA GLY A 61 15.07 13.15 -2.81
C GLY A 61 14.85 14.61 -3.25
N ALA A 62 13.68 14.98 -3.81
CA ALA A 62 13.19 16.35 -4.11
C ALA A 62 11.62 16.56 -3.98
N MET A 63 10.69 15.98 -4.77
CA MET A 63 9.32 15.56 -4.33
C MET A 63 8.66 14.36 -5.09
N TYR A 64 7.73 13.59 -4.46
CA TYR A 64 6.62 12.89 -5.19
C TYR A 64 5.25 12.97 -4.51
N PHE A 65 4.17 12.91 -5.33
CA PHE A 65 2.78 12.58 -4.95
C PHE A 65 1.99 12.02 -6.16
N LEU A 66 1.24 10.92 -6.01
CA LEU A 66 0.25 10.49 -7.01
C LEU A 66 -1.07 10.07 -6.36
N TYR A 67 -2.17 10.73 -6.76
CA TYR A 67 -3.54 10.48 -6.34
C TYR A 67 -4.35 10.03 -7.56
N SER A 68 -5.04 8.89 -7.48
CA SER A 68 -6.07 8.54 -8.46
C SER A 68 -7.35 8.19 -7.72
N ARG A 69 -8.39 9.03 -7.91
CA ARG A 69 -9.78 8.65 -7.63
C ARG A 69 -10.21 7.73 -8.76
N TYR A 70 -10.43 6.46 -8.48
CA TYR A 70 -11.39 5.69 -9.27
C TYR A 70 -12.77 6.03 -8.73
N ASN A 71 -13.62 6.59 -9.59
CA ASN A 71 -15.03 6.79 -9.29
C ASN A 71 -15.60 5.50 -8.71
N CYS A 72 -16.02 5.58 -7.45
CA CYS A 72 -16.96 4.65 -6.87
C CYS A 72 -18.23 4.72 -7.73
N CYS A 73 -18.64 3.57 -8.27
CA CYS A 73 -19.96 3.27 -8.82
C CYS A 73 -20.62 4.33 -9.73
N ALA A 74 -20.70 4.00 -11.02
CA ALA A 74 -21.89 4.26 -11.83
C ALA A 74 -22.27 2.95 -12.53
#